data_AF-A0A2K1DW87-F1
#
_entry.id   AF-A0A2K1DW87-F1
#
_cell.length_a   1.000
_cell.length_b   1.000
_cell.length_c   1.000
_cell.angle_alpha   90.00
_cell.angle_beta   90.00
_cell.angle_gamma   90.00
#
_symmetry.space_group_name_H-M   'P 1'
#
loop_
_entity.id
_entity.type
_entity.pdbx_description
1 polymer ?
#
loop_
_entity_poly.entity_id
_entity_poly.type
_entity_poly.pdbx_seq_one_letter_code
_entity_poly.pdbx_strand_id
1 'polypeptide(L)'
;MEKQKLPNATVSLILAILSFIGCCCTSGFGGVLLSGIALFLVNKDKKKYIENPELYDNYGQLNTARIIAIIGLVLSIIIVGVYIYLQATGQYDEMQQEYMKMLEEMQKNQQ
;
A
#
# COMPACT_ATOMS: atom_id res chain seq x y z
N MET A 1 -5.84 -31.82 20.79
CA MET A 1 -6.29 -30.42 20.94
C MET A 1 -6.60 -29.89 19.56
N GLU A 2 -7.74 -29.22 19.35
CA GLU A 2 -8.01 -28.56 18.06
C GLU A 2 -7.04 -27.39 17.87
N LYS A 3 -6.40 -27.31 16.70
CA LYS A 3 -5.52 -26.19 16.35
C LYS A 3 -6.38 -24.96 16.03
N GLN A 4 -6.09 -23.84 16.68
CA GLN A 4 -6.73 -22.56 16.42
C GLN A 4 -6.09 -21.82 15.23
N LYS A 5 -6.84 -20.88 14.65
CA LYS A 5 -6.31 -19.96 13.63
C LYS A 5 -5.74 -18.72 14.31
N LEU A 6 -4.56 -18.29 13.84
CA LEU A 6 -3.96 -17.00 14.17
C LEU A 6 -4.94 -15.88 13.80
N PRO A 7 -5.28 -15.00 14.76
CA PRO A 7 -6.36 -14.02 14.59
C PRO A 7 -6.03 -12.94 13.54
N ASN A 8 -4.76 -12.58 13.37
CA ASN A 8 -4.35 -11.51 12.47
C ASN A 8 -3.88 -12.02 11.10
N ALA A 9 -3.83 -13.33 10.86
CA ALA A 9 -3.41 -13.87 9.56
C ALA A 9 -4.33 -13.43 8.41
N THR A 10 -5.66 -13.54 8.59
CA THR A 10 -6.64 -13.12 7.58
C THR A 10 -6.69 -11.59 7.44
N VAL A 11 -6.68 -10.87 8.56
CA VAL A 11 -6.72 -9.39 8.57
C VAL A 11 -5.49 -8.82 7.86
N SER A 12 -4.31 -9.35 8.16
CA SER A 12 -3.05 -8.90 7.53
C SER A 12 -3.04 -9.18 6.03
N LEU A 13 -3.60 -10.32 5.60
CA LEU A 13 -3.72 -10.66 4.18
C LEU A 13 -4.63 -9.66 3.44
N ILE A 14 -5.80 -9.35 4.01
CA ILE A 14 -6.73 -8.36 3.44
C ILE A 14 -6.07 -6.97 3.40
N LEU A 15 -5.43 -6.55 4.50
CA LEU A 15 -4.72 -5.26 4.55
C LEU A 15 -3.61 -5.18 3.50
N ALA A 16 -2.88 -6.26 3.27
CA ALA A 16 -1.84 -6.32 2.26
C ALA A 16 -2.43 -6.19 0.84
N ILE A 17 -3.55 -6.84 0.55
CA ILE A 17 -4.23 -6.69 -0.75
C ILE A 17 -4.78 -5.27 -0.93
N LEU A 18 -5.41 -4.70 0.11
CA LEU A 18 -5.93 -3.34 0.09
C LEU A 18 -4.82 -2.30 -0.09
N SER A 19 -3.58 -2.59 0.34
CA SER A 19 -2.46 -1.68 0.12
C SER A 19 -2.15 -1.44 -1.37
N PHE A 20 -2.44 -2.40 -2.26
CA PHE A 20 -2.30 -2.18 -3.71
C PHE A 20 -3.32 -1.15 -4.22
N ILE A 21 -4.56 -1.21 -3.72
CA ILE A 21 -5.59 -0.23 -4.06
C ILE A 21 -5.22 1.14 -3.47
N GLY A 22 -4.74 1.15 -2.21
CA GLY A 22 -4.25 2.35 -1.55
C GLY A 22 -3.06 2.99 -2.27
N CYS A 23 -2.19 2.18 -2.87
CA CYS A 23 -1.03 2.65 -3.62
C CYS A 23 -1.41 3.49 -4.84
N CYS A 24 -2.41 3.07 -5.61
CA CYS A 24 -2.82 3.76 -6.84
C CYS A 24 -3.73 4.97 -6.59
N CYS A 25 -4.56 4.95 -5.54
CA CYS A 25 -5.61 5.96 -5.34
C CYS A 25 -5.21 7.12 -4.42
N THR A 26 -4.10 7.03 -3.67
CA THR A 26 -3.72 8.03 -2.64
C THR A 26 -2.27 8.50 -2.75
N SER A 27 -1.77 8.68 -3.97
CA SER A 27 -0.39 9.15 -4.26
C SER A 27 0.70 8.26 -3.63
N GLY A 28 0.41 6.98 -3.39
CA GLY A 28 1.32 6.01 -2.77
C GLY A 28 1.39 6.05 -1.23
N PHE A 29 0.99 7.15 -0.57
CA PHE A 29 1.09 7.30 0.89
C PHE A 29 0.19 6.34 1.67
N GLY A 30 -1.05 6.13 1.21
CA GLY A 30 -1.94 5.16 1.84
C GLY A 30 -1.40 3.74 1.74
N GLY A 31 -0.77 3.39 0.61
CA GLY A 31 -0.09 2.11 0.42
C GLY A 31 0.99 1.85 1.47
N VAL A 32 1.86 2.83 1.72
CA VAL A 32 2.92 2.73 2.74
C VAL A 32 2.35 2.50 4.15
N LEU A 33 1.31 3.25 4.55
CA LEU A 33 0.68 3.10 5.87
C LEU A 33 0.01 1.74 6.04
N LEU A 34 -0.81 1.33 5.05
CA LEU A 34 -1.53 0.06 5.09
C LEU A 34 -0.57 -1.14 5.10
N SER A 35 0.47 -1.13 4.26
CA SER A 35 1.50 -2.19 4.26
C SER A 35 2.29 -2.21 5.57
N GLY A 36 2.60 -1.04 6.14
CA GLY A 36 3.28 -0.93 7.43
C GLY A 36 2.47 -1.52 8.59
N ILE A 37 1.18 -1.21 8.66
CA ILE A 37 0.27 -1.79 9.66
C ILE A 37 0.16 -3.31 9.46
N ALA A 38 0.00 -3.78 8.21
CA ALA A 38 -0.04 -5.22 7.91
C ALA A 38 1.21 -5.95 8.41
N LEU A 39 2.40 -5.39 8.20
CA LEU A 39 3.66 -5.94 8.70
C LEU A 39 3.74 -5.99 10.22
N PHE A 40 3.23 -4.96 10.91
CA PHE A 40 3.18 -4.93 12.36
C PHE A 40 2.29 -6.06 12.94
N LEU A 41 1.09 -6.24 12.37
CA LEU A 41 0.18 -7.33 12.75
C LEU A 41 0.80 -8.71 12.50
N VAL A 42 1.47 -8.90 11.36
CA VAL A 42 2.18 -10.14 11.03
C VAL A 42 3.28 -10.45 12.05
N ASN A 43 4.08 -9.45 12.45
CA ASN A 43 5.14 -9.67 13.43
C ASN A 43 4.60 -10.02 14.82
N LYS A 44 3.45 -9.44 15.21
CA LYS A 44 2.77 -9.77 16.46
C LYS A 44 2.28 -11.23 16.49
N ASP A 45 1.66 -11.69 15.41
CA ASP A 45 1.18 -13.07 15.29
C ASP A 45 2.31 -14.08 15.12
N LYS A 46 3.41 -13.69 14.45
CA LYS A 46 4.61 -14.51 14.38
C LYS A 46 5.18 -14.78 15.78
N LYS A 47 5.20 -13.76 16.66
CA LYS A 47 5.65 -13.94 18.04
C LYS A 47 4.76 -14.92 18.82
N LYS A 48 3.43 -14.80 18.69
CA LYS A 48 2.47 -15.76 19.28
C LYS A 48 2.65 -17.18 18.76
N TYR A 49 2.92 -17.34 17.47
CA TYR A 49 3.19 -18.64 16.87
C TYR A 49 4.45 -19.30 17.44
N ILE A 50 5.52 -18.52 17.65
CA ILE A 50 6.77 -19.01 18.23
C ILE A 50 6.58 -19.42 19.70
N GLU A 51 5.73 -18.71 20.44
CA GLU A 51 5.43 -19.04 21.84
C GLU A 51 4.64 -20.35 21.96
N ASN A 52 3.72 -20.65 21.03
CA ASN A 52 2.89 -21.87 21.06
C ASN A 52 2.62 -22.44 19.65
N PRO A 53 3.60 -23.09 19.00
CA PRO A 53 3.47 -23.53 17.61
C PRO A 53 2.47 -24.67 17.42
N GLU A 54 2.26 -25.52 18.43
CA GLU A 54 1.32 -26.65 18.38
C GLU A 54 -0.15 -26.21 18.38
N LEU A 55 -0.42 -24.98 18.84
CA LEU A 55 -1.77 -24.44 18.94
C LEU A 55 -2.28 -23.88 17.61
N TYR A 56 -1.43 -23.61 16.63
CA TYR A 56 -1.80 -22.85 15.42
C TYR A 56 -1.51 -23.60 14.11
N ASP A 57 -2.43 -23.52 13.15
CA ASP A 57 -2.32 -24.26 11.87
C ASP A 57 -2.14 -23.35 10.62
N ASN A 58 -2.48 -22.07 10.71
CA ASN A 58 -2.51 -21.15 9.56
C ASN A 58 -1.26 -20.26 9.45
N TYR A 59 -0.11 -20.70 9.96
CA TYR A 59 1.15 -19.94 9.85
C TYR A 59 1.58 -19.72 8.39
N GLY A 60 1.25 -20.64 7.48
CA GLY A 60 1.46 -20.47 6.05
C GLY A 60 0.78 -19.20 5.50
N GLN A 61 -0.47 -18.95 5.90
CA GLN A 61 -1.20 -17.75 5.48
C GLN A 61 -0.56 -16.46 6.03
N LEU A 62 -0.05 -16.51 7.26
CA LEU A 62 0.68 -15.40 7.87
C LEU A 62 1.95 -15.05 7.09
N ASN A 63 2.72 -16.05 6.64
CA ASN A 63 3.91 -15.85 5.81
C ASN A 63 3.56 -15.29 4.43
N THR A 64 2.49 -15.77 3.81
CA THR A 64 1.99 -15.19 2.56
C THR A 64 1.63 -13.71 2.73
N ALA A 65 0.88 -13.37 3.79
CA ALA A 65 0.55 -11.97 4.10
C ALA A 65 1.81 -11.11 4.32
N ARG A 66 2.84 -11.67 4.98
CA ARG A 66 4.15 -11.00 5.16
C ARG A 66 4.79 -10.65 3.81
N ILE A 67 4.90 -11.63 2.91
CA ILE A 67 5.56 -11.46 1.62
C ILE A 67 4.83 -10.40 0.80
N ILE A 68 3.50 -10.50 0.72
CA ILE A 68 2.66 -9.55 -0.03
C ILE A 68 2.79 -8.14 0.56
N ALA A 69 2.77 -7.99 1.89
CA ALA A 69 2.92 -6.69 2.54
C ALA A 69 4.29 -6.05 2.27
N ILE A 70 5.38 -6.84 2.21
CA ILE A 70 6.72 -6.33 1.85
C ILE A 70 6.72 -5.84 0.40
N ILE A 71 6.17 -6.64 -0.52
CA ILE A 71 6.09 -6.27 -1.94
C ILE A 71 5.28 -4.98 -2.11
N GLY A 72 4.11 -4.88 -1.46
CA GLY A 72 3.28 -3.68 -1.47
C GLY A 72 3.98 -2.44 -0.91
N LEU A 73 4.74 -2.60 0.18
CA LEU A 73 5.52 -1.53 0.77
C LEU A 73 6.61 -1.02 -0.18
N VAL A 74 7.38 -1.93 -0.78
CA VAL A 74 8.46 -1.57 -1.72
C VAL A 74 7.91 -0.84 -2.94
N LEU A 75 6.83 -1.34 -3.54
CA LEU A 75 6.16 -0.68 -4.67
C LEU A 75 5.65 0.71 -4.30
N SER A 76 5.02 0.84 -3.13
CA SER A 76 4.51 2.13 -2.65
C SER A 76 5.63 3.14 -2.44
N ILE A 77 6.78 2.73 -1.88
CA ILE A 77 7.95 3.60 -1.69
C ILE A 77 8.50 4.09 -3.04
N ILE A 78 8.60 3.22 -4.03
CA ILE A 78 9.07 3.60 -5.38
C ILE A 78 8.14 4.66 -5.98
N ILE A 79 6.83 4.44 -5.91
CA ILE A 79 5.83 5.38 -6.45
C ILE A 79 5.88 6.73 -5.73
N VAL A 80 5.97 6.72 -4.40
CA VAL A 80 6.13 7.96 -3.61
C VAL A 80 7.43 8.69 -4.00
N GLY A 81 8.53 7.96 -4.21
CA GLY A 81 9.80 8.54 -4.66
C GLY A 81 9.70 9.21 -6.03
N VAL A 82 9.04 8.55 -7.00
CA VAL A 82 8.78 9.12 -8.33
C VAL A 82 7.86 10.35 -8.23
N TYR A 83 6.83 10.30 -7.38
CA TYR A 83 5.92 11.41 -7.18
C TYR A 83 6.64 12.65 -6.60
N ILE A 84 7.48 12.45 -5.58
CA ILE A 84 8.31 13.53 -5.01
C ILE A 84 9.27 14.10 -6.05
N TYR A 85 9.88 13.25 -6.87
CA TYR A 85 10.77 13.70 -7.95
C TYR A 85 10.03 14.58 -8.97
N LEU A 86 8.84 14.16 -9.43
CA LEU A 86 8.03 14.93 -10.38
C LEU A 86 7.56 16.28 -9.82
N GLN A 87 7.27 16.33 -8.51
CA GLN A 87 6.96 17.59 -7.84
C GLN A 87 8.21 18.49 -7.74
N ALA A 88 9.35 17.93 -7.37
CA ALA A 88 10.61 18.68 -7.25
C ALA A 88 11.14 19.22 -8.59
N THR A 89 10.89 18.54 -9.71
CA THR A 89 11.28 19.02 -11.05
C THR A 89 10.36 20.11 -11.61
N GLY A 90 9.26 20.45 -10.92
CA GLY A 90 8.34 21.51 -11.35
C GLY A 90 7.54 21.22 -12.64
N GLN A 91 7.77 20.07 -13.30
CA GLN A 91 7.06 19.67 -14.51
C GLN A 91 5.54 19.57 -14.30
N TYR A 92 5.13 19.27 -13.07
CA TYR A 92 3.72 19.21 -12.70
C TYR A 92 3.05 20.59 -12.76
N ASP A 93 3.78 21.65 -12.39
CA ASP A 93 3.28 23.03 -12.41
C ASP A 93 3.22 23.57 -13.84
N GLU A 94 4.23 23.28 -14.66
CA GLU A 94 4.26 23.66 -16.08
C GLU A 94 3.10 23.03 -16.86
N MET A 95 2.87 21.72 -16.69
CA MET A 95 1.73 21.04 -17.30
C MET A 95 0.39 21.63 -16.85
N GLN A 96 0.25 22.01 -15.58
CA GLN A 96 -0.98 22.63 -15.09
C GLN A 96 -1.26 23.97 -15.77
N GLN A 97 -0.24 24.80 -15.93
CA GLN A 97 -0.38 26.11 -16.57
C GLN A 97 -0.73 25.98 -18.06
N GLU A 98 -0.07 25.06 -18.77
CA GLU A 98 -0.34 24.80 -20.18
C GLU A 98 -1.76 24.27 -20.39
N TYR A 99 -2.21 23.35 -19.52
CA TYR A 99 -3.57 22.82 -19.56
C TYR A 99 -4.63 23.91 -19.34
N MET A 100 -4.40 24.84 -18.40
CA MET A 100 -5.33 25.96 -18.18
C MET A 100 -5.40 26.90 -19.37
N LYS A 101 -4.27 27.22 -20.01
CA LYS A 101 -4.25 28.06 -21.22
C LYS A 101 -5.04 27.42 -22.36
N MET A 102 -4.89 26.11 -22.56
CA MET A 102 -5.62 25.38 -23.59
C MET A 102 -7.14 25.37 -23.32
N LEU A 103 -7.55 25.24 -22.05
CA LEU A 103 -8.96 25.32 -21.65
C LEU A 103 -9.55 26.72 -21.91
N GLU A 104 -8.80 27.79 -21.60
CA GLU A 104 -9.22 29.16 -21.88
C GLU A 104 -9.34 29.43 -23.39
N GLU A 105 -8.42 28.93 -24.21
CA GLU A 105 -8.49 29.04 -25.67
C GLU A 105 -9.70 28.30 -26.25
N MET A 106 -9.99 27.09 -25.76
CA MET A 106 -11.20 26.36 -26.16
C MET A 106 -12.47 27.10 -25.78
N GLN A 107 -12.52 27.75 -24.61
CA GLN A 107 -13.66 28.58 -24.22
C GLN A 107 -13.82 29.81 -25.11
N LYS A 108 -12.73 30.48 -25.48
CA LYS A 108 -12.76 31.63 -26.38
C LYS A 108 -13.22 31.27 -27.78
N ASN A 109 -12.84 30.10 -28.30
CA ASN A 109 -13.27 29.62 -29.62
C ASN A 109 -14.73 29.13 -29.67
N GLN A 110 -15.40 29.00 -28.52
CA GLN A 110 -16.83 28.66 -28.44
C GLN A 110 -17.76 29.87 -28.29
N GLN A 111 -17.22 31.10 -28.20
CA GLN A 111 -17.98 32.37 -28.22
C GLN A 111 -17.89 33.04 -29.59
#